data_AF-A0A4Q3T808-F1
#
_entry.id   AF-A0A4Q3T808-F1
#
_cell.length_a   1.000
_cell.length_b   1.000
_cell.length_c   1.000
_cell.angle_alpha   90.00
_cell.angle_beta   90.00
_cell.angle_gamma   90.00
#
_symmetry.space_group_name_H-M   'P 1'
#
loop_
_entity.id
_entity.type
_entity.pdbx_description
1 polymer ?
#
loop_
_entity_poly.entity_id
_entity_poly.type
_entity_poly.pdbx_seq_one_letter_code
_entity_poly.pdbx_strand_id
1 'polypeptide(L)'
;MKIRRELWFGFSLMALIVLAALYMLLSVPKIESGHVGLLMLSLVVVAIMLGFPTAFTLMGMGMIFTWLAYDRNTTHTLDLMVQAAFKTMSNDVLISIPLFVFMGYLVERVRRVAVVGQPGEDHSHAHQRERRGE
;
A
#
# COMPACT_ATOMS: atom_id res chain seq x y z
N MET A 1 28.29 -20.13 -6.09
CA MET A 1 27.36 -19.26 -5.32
C MET A 1 26.28 -20.13 -4.71
N LYS A 2 26.16 -20.21 -3.38
CA LYS A 2 25.10 -21.00 -2.72
C LYS A 2 23.80 -20.21 -2.80
N ILE A 3 22.91 -20.55 -3.73
CA ILE A 3 21.54 -20.03 -3.75
C ILE A 3 20.90 -20.36 -2.40
N ARG A 4 20.39 -19.34 -1.72
CA ARG A 4 19.66 -19.48 -0.46
C ARG A 4 18.33 -20.20 -0.76
N ARG A 5 18.01 -21.26 -0.01
CA ARG A 5 16.83 -22.13 -0.22
C ARG A 5 15.50 -21.36 -0.25
N GLU A 6 15.43 -20.25 0.47
CA GLU A 6 14.28 -19.35 0.53
C GLU A 6 14.02 -18.59 -0.78
N LEU A 7 15.06 -18.18 -1.51
CA LEU A 7 14.89 -17.53 -2.82
C LEU A 7 14.39 -18.52 -3.88
N TRP A 8 14.83 -19.78 -3.75
CA TRP A 8 14.42 -20.86 -4.63
C TRP A 8 12.94 -21.23 -4.46
N PHE A 9 12.40 -21.12 -3.24
CA PHE A 9 10.98 -21.29 -2.97
C PHE A 9 10.12 -20.23 -3.67
N GLY A 10 10.51 -18.95 -3.57
CA GLY A 10 9.83 -17.85 -4.27
C GLY A 10 9.83 -18.02 -5.80
N PHE A 11 10.99 -18.38 -6.37
CA PHE A 11 11.11 -18.61 -7.81
C PHE A 11 10.31 -19.82 -8.31
N SER A 12 10.26 -20.91 -7.53
CA SER A 12 9.47 -22.10 -7.86
C SER A 12 7.97 -21.81 -7.86
N LEU A 13 7.49 -21.05 -6.86
CA LEU A 13 6.10 -20.63 -6.79
C LEU A 13 5.73 -19.69 -7.94
N MET A 14 6.61 -18.73 -8.25
CA MET A 14 6.45 -17.84 -9.40
C MET A 14 6.34 -18.61 -10.71
N ALA A 15 7.23 -19.58 -10.95
CA ALA A 15 7.20 -20.42 -12.14
C ALA A 15 5.88 -21.22 -12.26
N LEU A 16 5.38 -21.77 -11.15
CA LEU A 16 4.12 -22.51 -11.12
C LEU A 16 2.92 -21.62 -11.48
N ILE A 17 2.85 -20.40 -10.92
CA ILE A 17 1.76 -19.45 -11.18
C ILE A 17 1.80 -18.97 -12.63
N VAL A 18 3.00 -18.67 -13.16
CA VAL A 18 3.16 -18.26 -14.57
C VAL A 18 2.80 -19.41 -15.52
N LEU A 19 3.17 -20.65 -15.21
CA LEU A 19 2.75 -21.84 -15.97
C LEU A 19 1.24 -22.04 -15.93
N ALA A 20 0.60 -21.86 -14.78
CA ALA A 20 -0.85 -21.95 -14.65
C ALA A 20 -1.57 -20.88 -15.49
N ALA A 21 -1.06 -19.64 -15.50
CA ALA A 21 -1.59 -18.56 -16.33
C ALA A 21 -1.42 -18.86 -17.84
N LEU A 22 -0.25 -19.36 -18.24
CA LEU A 22 0.03 -19.75 -19.62
C LEU A 22 -0.81 -20.93 -20.08
N TYR A 23 -0.99 -21.95 -19.24
CA TYR A 23 -1.85 -23.10 -19.52
C TYR A 23 -3.31 -22.66 -19.71
N MET A 24 -3.79 -21.77 -18.83
CA MET A 24 -5.12 -21.18 -18.97
C MET A 24 -5.27 -20.41 -20.30
N LEU A 25 -4.25 -19.66 -20.71
CA LEU A 25 -4.25 -18.90 -21.95
C LEU A 25 -4.21 -19.81 -23.21
N LEU A 26 -3.50 -20.94 -23.15
CA LEU A 26 -3.36 -21.89 -24.27
C LEU A 26 -4.56 -22.86 -24.41
N SER A 27 -5.23 -23.20 -23.30
CA SER A 27 -6.33 -24.17 -23.32
C SER A 27 -7.69 -23.59 -23.77
N VAL A 28 -7.85 -22.27 -23.82
CA VAL A 28 -9.16 -21.64 -24.07
C VAL A 28 -9.24 -21.00 -25.46
N PRO A 29 -10.08 -21.53 -26.38
CA PRO A 29 -10.25 -21.00 -27.73
C PRO A 29 -11.19 -19.77 -27.83
N LYS A 30 -11.89 -19.38 -26.75
CA LYS A 30 -12.74 -18.18 -26.70
C LYS A 30 -12.48 -17.37 -25.43
N ILE A 31 -11.93 -16.17 -25.58
CA ILE A 31 -11.64 -15.26 -24.46
C ILE A 31 -12.97 -14.62 -24.00
N GLU A 32 -13.67 -15.24 -23.05
CA GLU A 32 -14.81 -14.62 -22.35
C GLU A 32 -14.30 -13.64 -21.27
N SER A 33 -15.11 -12.66 -20.87
CA SER A 33 -14.75 -11.60 -19.90
C SER A 33 -14.23 -12.16 -18.56
N GLY A 34 -14.69 -13.34 -18.14
CA GLY A 34 -14.20 -14.02 -16.93
C GLY A 34 -12.72 -14.46 -17.01
N HIS A 35 -12.23 -14.80 -18.20
CA HIS A 35 -10.83 -15.22 -18.39
C HIS A 35 -9.87 -14.04 -18.24
N VAL A 36 -10.29 -12.85 -18.68
CA VAL A 36 -9.53 -11.60 -18.53
C VAL A 36 -9.33 -11.27 -17.05
N GLY A 37 -10.37 -11.43 -16.22
CA GLY A 37 -10.27 -11.24 -14.77
C GLY A 37 -9.37 -12.26 -14.06
N LEU A 38 -9.45 -13.54 -14.45
CA LEU A 38 -8.57 -14.59 -13.90
C LEU A 38 -7.10 -14.39 -14.29
N LEU A 39 -6.83 -13.94 -15.53
CA LEU A 39 -5.49 -13.56 -15.96
C LEU A 39 -4.95 -12.34 -15.19
N MET A 40 -5.79 -11.33 -14.93
CA MET A 40 -5.42 -10.18 -14.09
C MET A 40 -5.03 -10.63 -12.68
N LEU A 41 -5.83 -11.50 -12.06
CA LEU A 41 -5.55 -12.02 -10.73
C LEU A 41 -4.22 -12.79 -10.68
N SER A 42 -3.98 -13.66 -11.67
CA SER A 42 -2.72 -14.41 -11.73
C SER A 42 -1.49 -13.51 -11.95
N LEU A 43 -1.60 -12.47 -12.77
CA LEU A 43 -0.51 -11.52 -13.01
C LEU A 43 -0.24 -10.61 -11.80
N VAL A 44 -1.29 -10.21 -11.07
CA VAL A 44 -1.16 -9.42 -9.82
C VAL A 44 -0.36 -10.18 -8.77
N VAL A 45 -0.58 -11.49 -8.61
CA VAL A 45 0.19 -12.30 -7.66
C VAL A 45 1.67 -12.31 -8.02
N VAL A 46 2.01 -12.46 -9.31
CA VAL A 46 3.41 -12.41 -9.79
C VAL A 46 4.02 -11.02 -9.56
N ALA A 47 3.27 -9.95 -9.81
CA ALA A 47 3.72 -8.58 -9.59
C ALA A 47 4.05 -8.28 -8.12
N ILE A 48 3.24 -8.78 -7.18
CA ILE A 48 3.50 -8.62 -5.74
C ILE A 48 4.79 -9.35 -5.32
N MET A 49 5.08 -10.51 -5.91
CA MET A 49 6.32 -11.25 -5.61
C MET A 49 7.59 -10.57 -6.16
N LEU A 50 7.48 -9.71 -7.19
CA LEU A 50 8.60 -8.92 -7.72
C LEU A 50 9.03 -7.76 -6.80
N GLY A 51 8.16 -7.32 -5.87
CA GLY A 51 8.52 -6.42 -4.76
C GLY A 51 8.93 -4.98 -5.12
N PHE A 52 9.01 -4.61 -6.40
CA PHE A 52 9.13 -3.22 -6.87
C PHE A 52 7.82 -2.46 -6.57
N PRO A 53 7.81 -1.12 -6.33
CA PRO A 53 6.64 -0.33 -5.94
C PRO A 53 5.28 -0.85 -6.45
N THR A 54 4.64 -1.67 -5.61
CA THR A 54 3.51 -2.52 -6.01
C THR A 54 2.29 -1.71 -6.40
N ALA A 55 2.12 -0.51 -5.81
CA ALA A 55 1.07 0.42 -6.16
C ALA A 55 1.12 0.84 -7.63
N PHE A 56 2.31 1.10 -8.17
CA PHE A 56 2.45 1.52 -9.58
C PHE A 56 2.15 0.36 -10.54
N THR A 57 2.61 -0.84 -10.21
CA THR A 57 2.35 -2.03 -11.05
C THR A 57 0.87 -2.42 -11.03
N LEU A 58 0.21 -2.33 -9.87
CA LEU A 58 -1.22 -2.60 -9.74
C LEU A 58 -2.07 -1.57 -10.48
N MET A 59 -1.72 -0.28 -10.38
CA MET A 59 -2.39 0.79 -11.10
C MET A 59 -2.29 0.60 -12.61
N GLY A 60 -1.07 0.38 -13.14
CA GLY A 60 -0.85 0.20 -14.58
C GLY A 60 -1.52 -1.05 -15.13
N MET A 61 -1.37 -2.19 -14.44
CA MET A 61 -1.99 -3.44 -14.85
C MET A 61 -3.52 -3.36 -14.80
N GLY A 62 -4.08 -2.74 -13.74
CA GLY A 62 -5.51 -2.49 -13.63
C GLY A 62 -6.05 -1.70 -14.81
N MET A 63 -5.38 -0.61 -15.22
CA MET A 63 -5.80 0.16 -16.39
C MET A 63 -5.78 -0.65 -17.69
N ILE A 64 -4.71 -1.42 -17.93
CA ILE A 64 -4.56 -2.23 -19.14
C ILE A 64 -5.66 -3.30 -19.21
N PHE A 65 -5.96 -3.97 -18.09
CA PHE A 65 -6.99 -5.01 -18.04
C PHE A 65 -8.40 -4.44 -18.12
N THR A 66 -8.69 -3.28 -17.51
CA THR A 66 -9.98 -2.59 -17.68
C THR A 66 -10.20 -2.18 -19.14
N TRP A 67 -9.15 -1.68 -19.81
CA TRP A 67 -9.22 -1.34 -21.23
C TRP A 67 -9.48 -2.55 -22.13
N LEU A 68 -8.86 -3.70 -21.83
CA LEU A 68 -9.09 -4.96 -22.55
C LEU A 68 -10.47 -5.56 -22.26
N ALA A 69 -11.03 -5.37 -21.06
CA ALA A 69 -12.34 -5.88 -20.68
C ALA A 69 -13.52 -5.12 -21.30
N TYR A 70 -13.33 -3.84 -21.64
CA TYR A 70 -14.36 -2.95 -22.21
C TYR A 70 -14.15 -2.65 -23.71
N ASP A 71 -13.72 -3.64 -24.49
CA ASP A 71 -13.58 -3.54 -25.96
C ASP A 71 -12.75 -2.32 -26.43
N ARG A 72 -11.66 -2.01 -25.74
CA ARG A 72 -10.76 -0.89 -26.05
C ARG A 72 -11.40 0.50 -25.93
N ASN A 73 -12.51 0.61 -25.22
CA ASN A 73 -13.18 1.89 -25.01
C ASN A 73 -12.39 2.78 -24.04
N THR A 74 -11.68 3.76 -24.59
CA THR A 74 -10.81 4.67 -23.83
C THR A 74 -11.58 5.60 -22.92
N THR A 75 -12.77 6.07 -23.31
CA THR A 75 -13.55 7.01 -22.50
C THR A 75 -14.06 6.35 -21.23
N HIS A 76 -14.63 5.14 -21.32
CA HIS A 76 -15.07 4.39 -20.14
C HIS A 76 -13.92 3.98 -19.23
N THR A 77 -12.79 3.56 -19.79
CA THR A 77 -11.62 3.20 -18.99
C THR A 77 -11.10 4.39 -18.17
N LEU A 78 -10.99 5.56 -18.80
CA LEU A 78 -10.53 6.78 -18.13
C LEU A 78 -11.54 7.27 -17.09
N ASP A 79 -12.84 7.19 -17.39
CA ASP A 79 -13.88 7.56 -16.45
C ASP A 79 -13.85 6.66 -15.20
N LEU A 80 -13.75 5.33 -15.37
CA LEU A 80 -13.61 4.39 -14.26
C LEU A 80 -12.31 4.62 -13.46
N MET A 81 -11.22 5.00 -14.11
CA MET A 81 -9.96 5.35 -13.44
C MET A 81 -10.13 6.59 -12.56
N VAL A 82 -10.72 7.66 -13.11
CA VAL A 82 -10.98 8.90 -12.38
C VAL A 82 -11.92 8.64 -11.21
N GLN A 83 -12.99 7.85 -11.40
CA GLN A 83 -13.89 7.44 -10.33
C GLN A 83 -13.16 6.66 -9.23
N ALA A 84 -12.27 5.72 -9.57
CA ALA A 84 -11.50 4.96 -8.59
C ALA A 84 -10.55 5.87 -7.77
N ALA A 85 -9.96 6.89 -8.41
CA ALA A 85 -9.13 7.89 -7.74
C ALA A 85 -9.96 8.74 -6.75
N PHE A 86 -11.10 9.27 -7.20
CA PHE A 86 -12.01 10.02 -6.33
C PHE A 86 -12.51 9.17 -5.15
N LYS A 87 -12.87 7.91 -5.39
CA LYS A 87 -13.31 6.97 -4.35
C LYS A 87 -12.26 6.80 -3.25
N THR A 88 -10.98 6.78 -3.60
CA THR A 88 -9.87 6.64 -2.66
C THR A 88 -9.61 7.95 -1.92
N MET A 89 -9.68 9.08 -2.62
CA MET A 89 -9.49 10.42 -2.03
C MET A 89 -10.62 10.82 -1.08
N SER A 90 -11.87 10.45 -1.38
CA SER A 90 -13.04 10.73 -0.54
C SER A 90 -13.22 9.73 0.61
N ASN A 91 -12.27 8.81 0.82
CA ASN A 91 -12.35 7.84 1.90
C ASN A 91 -11.78 8.42 3.21
N ASP A 92 -12.66 8.64 4.19
CA ASP A 92 -12.27 9.23 5.49
C ASP A 92 -11.20 8.41 6.23
N VAL A 93 -11.23 7.07 6.10
CA VAL A 93 -10.24 6.18 6.75
C VAL A 93 -8.86 6.37 6.12
N LEU A 94 -8.77 6.42 4.79
CA LEU A 94 -7.49 6.59 4.10
C LEU A 94 -6.89 7.98 4.32
N ILE A 95 -7.71 9.03 4.41
CA ILE A 95 -7.27 10.38 4.78
C ILE A 95 -6.73 10.41 6.23
N SER A 96 -7.32 9.60 7.12
CA SER A 96 -6.91 9.57 8.53
C SER A 96 -5.51 8.97 8.76
N ILE A 97 -5.00 8.08 7.90
CA ILE A 97 -3.70 7.40 8.11
C ILE A 97 -2.53 8.40 8.08
N PRO A 98 -2.35 9.24 7.04
CA PRO A 98 -1.27 10.24 7.03
C PRO A 98 -1.46 11.30 8.11
N LEU A 99 -2.71 11.74 8.36
CA LEU A 99 -2.99 12.75 9.39
C LEU A 99 -2.65 12.25 10.78
N PHE A 100 -2.93 10.98 11.07
CA PHE A 100 -2.57 10.32 12.32
C PHE A 100 -1.05 10.23 12.51
N VAL A 101 -0.32 9.82 11.47
CA VAL A 101 1.14 9.80 11.48
C VAL A 101 1.72 11.21 11.65
N PHE A 102 1.12 12.22 10.99
CA PHE A 102 1.52 13.61 11.12
C PHE A 102 1.31 14.15 12.54
N MET A 103 0.15 13.86 13.16
CA MET A 103 -0.12 14.23 14.53
C MET A 103 0.87 13.58 15.50
N GLY A 104 1.15 12.28 15.33
CA GLY A 104 2.17 11.59 16.12
C GLY A 104 3.56 12.21 15.97
N TYR A 105 3.96 12.54 14.73
CA TYR A 105 5.22 13.22 14.46
C TYR A 105 5.28 14.63 15.07
N LEU A 106 4.21 15.43 14.94
CA LEU A 106 4.14 16.77 15.52
C LEU A 106 4.25 16.72 17.04
N VAL A 107 3.45 15.88 17.72
CA VAL A 107 3.46 15.75 19.19
C VAL A 107 4.86 15.41 19.71
N GLU A 108 5.56 14.52 19.02
CA GLU A 108 6.93 14.13 19.38
C GLU A 108 7.95 15.27 19.14
N ARG A 109 7.71 16.13 18.13
CA ARG A 109 8.57 17.29 17.86
C ARG A 109 8.30 18.46 18.80
N VAL A 110 7.05 18.79 19.13
CA VAL A 110 6.73 19.82 20.14
C VAL A 110 7.19 19.39 21.54
N ARG A 111 7.09 18.11 21.90
CA ARG A 111 7.64 17.61 23.17
C ARG A 111 9.15 17.87 23.29
N ARG A 112 9.93 17.60 22.23
CA ARG A 112 11.37 17.85 22.24
C ARG A 112 11.73 19.33 22.34
N VAL A 113 10.97 20.23 21.71
CA VAL A 113 11.19 21.68 21.82
C VAL A 113 10.80 22.20 23.21
N ALA A 114 9.70 21.71 23.79
CA ALA A 114 9.25 22.08 25.13
C ALA A 114 10.23 21.65 26.22
N VAL A 115 10.82 20.44 26.11
CA VAL A 115 11.79 19.93 27.09
C VAL A 115 13.17 20.60 26.95
N VAL A 116 13.62 20.93 25.73
CA VAL A 116 14.89 21.66 25.51
C VAL A 116 14.77 23.14 25.92
N GLY A 117 13.57 23.72 25.88
CA GLY A 117 13.28 25.09 26.30
C GLY A 117 13.07 25.30 27.80
N GLN A 118 13.01 24.24 28.62
CA GLN A 118 12.88 24.35 30.07
C GLN A 118 14.27 24.25 30.74
N PRO A 119 14.87 25.36 31.22
CA PRO A 119 16.00 25.27 32.12
C PRO A 119 15.50 24.70 33.45
N GLY A 120 15.74 23.40 33.65
CA GLY A 120 15.51 22.63 34.87
C GLY A 120 14.66 23.30 35.95
N GLU A 121 13.33 23.25 35.80
CA GLU A 121 12.47 23.40 36.98
C GLU A 121 12.63 22.14 37.81
N ASP A 122 13.51 22.21 38.80
CA ASP A 122 13.54 21.29 39.92
C ASP A 122 12.22 21.43 40.70
N HIS A 123 11.25 20.61 40.33
CA HIS A 123 9.94 20.52 40.98
C HIS A 123 10.03 19.98 42.43
N SER A 124 11.24 19.72 42.96
CA SER A 124 11.45 19.25 44.33
C SER A 124 11.19 20.33 45.40
N HIS A 125 11.06 21.61 45.01
CA HIS A 125 10.86 22.71 45.95
C HIS A 125 9.41 23.20 46.12
N ALA A 126 8.46 22.76 45.28
CA ALA A 126 7.06 23.20 45.39
C ALA A 126 6.34 22.60 46.61
N HIS A 127 6.68 21.37 47.00
CA HIS A 127 6.07 20.69 48.16
C HIS A 127 6.73 21.01 49.52
N GLN A 128 7.84 21.75 49.56
CA GLN A 128 8.49 22.15 50.81
C GLN A 128 8.04 23.52 51.33
N ARG A 129 7.45 24.37 50.49
CA ARG A 129 6.94 25.69 50.92
C ARG A 129 5.61 25.63 51.68
N GLU A 130 4.95 24.48 51.68
CA GLU A 130 3.68 24.26 52.39
C GLU A 130 3.87 23.61 53.78
N ARG A 131 5.08 23.12 54.10
CA ARG A 131 5.44 22.59 55.44
C ARG A 131 6.25 23.55 56.31
N ARG A 132 6.48 24.78 55.83
CA ARG A 132 7.24 25.81 56.54
C ARG A 132 6.40 27.06 56.81
N GLY A 133 5.11 26.86 56.99
CA GLY A 133 4.16 27.82 57.55
C GLY A 133 3.87 27.45 59.00
N GLU A 134 4.84 27.70 59.87
CA GLU A 134 4.69 27.95 61.32
C GLU A 134 5.56 29.17 61.65
#